data_AF-A1HUF7-F1
#
_entry.id   AF-A1HUF7-F1
#
_cell.length_a   1.000
_cell.length_b   1.000
_cell.length_c   1.000
_cell.angle_alpha   90.00
_cell.angle_beta   90.00
_cell.angle_gamma   90.00
#
_symmetry.space_group_name_H-M   'P 1'
#
loop_
_entity.id
_entity.type
_entity.pdbx_description
1 polymer ?
#
loop_
_entity_poly.entity_id
_entity_poly.type
_entity_poly.pdbx_seq_one_letter_code
_entity_poly.pdbx_strand_id
1 'polypeptide(L)'
;FARSMIEAMIKGTDDTKQLAQMAKGALRNKLADLEKALKGSLGYHQKMMLSMQLKHIETLDESIKELDKEIADRMRPFEEALELLDTIPGVNRRNAEEIIAEIGVDMSRFPSAEHLSSWSGMAPGHNESADKRKSGKTRKGNQHLRTTLVQSARSAARQKDTYLASQYRRICSRRGSNRAAVAVGHSILIIAYHILKKKQPYIELGANYFEQRSKDAAIKRALQLLQNAGIEINLENIVA
;
A
#
# COMPACT_ATOMS: atom_id res chain seq x y z
N PHE A 1 -5.35 -19.64 13.26
CA PHE A 1 -6.54 -20.49 13.05
C PHE A 1 -6.32 -21.95 13.44
N ALA A 2 -5.15 -22.55 13.16
CA ALA A 2 -4.84 -23.93 13.59
C ALA A 2 -4.29 -24.07 15.02
N ARG A 3 -3.88 -22.96 15.65
CA ARG A 3 -3.23 -22.94 16.96
C ARG A 3 -4.00 -23.67 18.06
N SER A 4 -5.30 -23.40 18.21
CA SER A 4 -6.13 -24.05 19.24
C SER A 4 -6.27 -25.57 19.03
N MET A 5 -6.26 -26.04 17.77
CA MET A 5 -6.24 -27.49 17.48
C MET A 5 -4.91 -28.11 17.88
N ILE A 6 -3.79 -27.46 17.53
CA ILE A 6 -2.44 -27.94 17.89
C ILE A 6 -2.27 -27.99 19.41
N GLU A 7 -2.74 -26.97 20.13
CA GLU A 7 -2.76 -26.94 21.61
C GLU A 7 -3.58 -28.09 22.19
N ALA A 8 -4.75 -28.39 21.63
CA ALA A 8 -5.59 -29.50 22.08
C ALA A 8 -4.93 -30.87 21.81
N MET A 9 -4.28 -31.04 20.66
CA MET A 9 -3.51 -32.24 20.33
C MET A 9 -2.32 -32.44 21.29
N ILE A 10 -1.59 -31.37 21.61
CA ILE A 10 -0.51 -31.39 22.61
C ILE A 10 -1.04 -31.84 23.98
N LYS A 11 -2.21 -31.32 24.38
CA LYS A 11 -2.88 -31.68 25.64
C LYS A 11 -3.48 -33.10 25.66
N GLY A 12 -3.38 -33.85 24.57
CA GLY A 12 -3.86 -35.24 24.49
C GLY A 12 -5.30 -35.40 24.01
N THR A 13 -5.88 -34.39 23.36
CA THR A 13 -7.16 -34.56 22.66
C THR A 13 -6.91 -35.30 21.35
N ASP A 14 -7.40 -36.53 21.25
CA ASP A 14 -7.24 -37.38 20.06
C ASP A 14 -8.57 -37.52 19.26
N ASP A 15 -9.68 -36.97 19.77
CA ASP A 15 -10.95 -36.94 19.03
C ASP A 15 -10.87 -35.97 17.84
N THR A 16 -10.72 -36.55 16.65
CA THR A 16 -10.66 -35.83 15.37
C THR A 16 -11.88 -34.95 15.11
N LYS A 17 -13.09 -35.32 15.57
CA LYS A 17 -14.30 -34.50 15.41
C LYS A 17 -14.25 -33.27 16.30
N GLN A 18 -13.87 -33.47 17.57
CA GLN A 18 -13.68 -32.38 18.52
C GLN A 18 -12.62 -31.39 18.04
N LEU A 19 -11.48 -31.89 17.55
CA LEU A 19 -10.41 -31.07 16.99
C LEU A 19 -10.87 -30.31 15.74
N ALA A 20 -11.50 -30.99 14.77
CA ALA A 20 -12.00 -30.35 13.56
C ALA A 20 -12.99 -29.22 13.88
N GLN A 21 -13.85 -29.40 14.88
CA GLN A 21 -14.83 -28.40 15.30
C GLN A 21 -14.19 -27.10 15.84
N MET A 22 -12.92 -27.12 16.25
CA MET A 22 -12.16 -25.92 16.62
C MET A 22 -11.75 -25.07 15.40
N ALA A 23 -12.03 -25.51 14.18
CA ALA A 23 -11.78 -24.74 12.96
C ALA A 23 -12.49 -23.37 12.96
N LYS A 24 -11.78 -22.36 12.47
CA LYS A 24 -12.24 -20.97 12.37
C LYS A 24 -12.13 -20.45 10.93
N GLY A 25 -13.04 -19.56 10.54
CA GLY A 25 -13.05 -18.94 9.21
C GLY A 25 -13.24 -19.96 8.09
N ALA A 26 -12.50 -19.79 6.98
CA ALA A 26 -12.62 -20.64 5.79
C ALA A 26 -12.31 -22.14 6.02
N LEU A 27 -11.61 -22.48 7.12
CA LEU A 27 -11.36 -23.87 7.51
C LEU A 27 -12.64 -24.61 7.92
N ARG A 28 -13.70 -23.90 8.35
CA ARG A 28 -14.99 -24.52 8.68
C ARG A 28 -15.67 -25.13 7.45
N ASN A 29 -15.36 -24.65 6.25
CA ASN A 29 -15.88 -25.23 5.01
C ASN A 29 -15.21 -26.58 4.67
N LYS A 30 -14.17 -26.98 5.42
CA LYS A 30 -13.35 -28.17 5.18
C LYS A 30 -13.32 -29.15 6.36
N LEU A 31 -14.36 -29.16 7.20
CA LEU A 31 -14.41 -30.00 8.40
C LEU A 31 -14.19 -31.50 8.10
N ALA A 32 -14.85 -32.03 7.07
CA ALA A 32 -14.70 -33.44 6.69
C ALA A 32 -13.28 -33.79 6.25
N ASP A 33 -12.57 -32.87 5.59
CA ASP A 33 -11.17 -33.07 5.19
C ASP A 33 -10.22 -32.92 6.39
N LEU A 34 -10.55 -32.03 7.33
CA LEU A 34 -9.80 -31.87 8.58
C LEU A 34 -9.90 -33.11 9.47
N GLU A 35 -11.09 -33.70 9.64
CA GLU A 35 -11.25 -34.95 10.38
C GLU A 35 -10.38 -36.07 9.79
N LYS A 36 -10.33 -36.18 8.45
CA LYS A 36 -9.47 -37.14 7.76
C LYS A 36 -7.99 -36.84 7.98
N ALA A 37 -7.58 -35.58 7.89
CA ALA A 37 -6.19 -35.16 8.05
C ALA A 37 -5.67 -35.31 9.49
N LEU A 38 -6.56 -35.17 10.48
CA LEU A 38 -6.27 -35.33 11.90
C LEU A 38 -6.23 -36.80 12.33
N LYS A 39 -6.60 -37.73 11.45
CA LYS A 39 -6.54 -39.17 11.69
C LYS A 39 -5.09 -39.66 11.58
N GLY A 40 -4.34 -39.51 12.67
CA GLY A 40 -2.96 -39.98 12.80
C GLY A 40 -2.52 -40.00 14.27
N SER A 41 -1.44 -40.70 14.59
CA SER A 41 -0.89 -40.72 15.95
C SER A 41 0.19 -39.64 16.11
N LEU A 42 -0.07 -38.70 17.01
CA LEU A 42 0.93 -37.73 17.43
C LEU A 42 1.66 -38.30 18.66
N GLY A 43 2.84 -38.89 18.43
CA GLY A 43 3.67 -39.46 19.49
C GLY A 43 4.19 -38.39 20.46
N TYR A 44 4.78 -38.85 21.59
CA TYR A 44 5.34 -37.97 22.61
C TYR A 44 6.35 -36.97 22.03
N HIS A 45 7.28 -37.44 21.20
CA HIS A 45 8.31 -36.59 20.61
C HIS A 45 7.70 -35.50 19.71
N GLN A 46 6.71 -35.83 18.88
CA GLN A 46 6.02 -34.84 18.03
C GLN A 46 5.25 -33.82 18.86
N LYS A 47 4.55 -34.26 19.93
CA LYS A 47 3.89 -33.36 20.89
C LYS A 47 4.91 -32.40 21.53
N MET A 48 6.06 -32.91 21.94
CA MET A 48 7.15 -32.10 22.50
C MET A 48 7.66 -31.05 21.48
N MET A 49 7.92 -31.44 20.24
CA MET A 49 8.39 -30.53 19.18
C MET A 49 7.37 -29.43 18.85
N LEU A 50 6.08 -29.78 18.75
CA LEU A 50 5.01 -28.81 18.51
C LEU A 50 4.87 -27.83 19.68
N SER A 51 4.98 -28.29 20.93
CA SER A 51 5.01 -27.42 22.10
C SER A 51 6.16 -26.42 22.06
N MET A 52 7.37 -26.86 21.67
CA MET A 52 8.52 -25.96 21.55
C MET A 52 8.31 -24.90 20.46
N GLN A 53 7.77 -25.29 19.30
CA GLN A 53 7.47 -24.35 18.21
C GLN A 53 6.38 -23.36 18.61
N LEU A 54 5.34 -23.83 19.30
CA LEU A 54 4.25 -22.97 19.77
C LEU A 54 4.75 -21.93 20.78
N LYS A 55 5.57 -22.38 21.74
CA LYS A 55 6.23 -21.48 22.70
C LYS A 55 7.10 -20.43 22.02
N HIS A 56 7.81 -20.81 20.95
CA HIS A 56 8.61 -19.85 20.20
C HIS A 56 7.73 -18.81 19.48
N ILE A 57 6.61 -19.22 18.89
CA ILE A 57 5.63 -18.30 18.30
C ILE A 57 5.09 -17.34 19.37
N GLU A 58 4.78 -17.85 20.56
CA GLU A 58 4.33 -17.03 21.70
C GLU A 58 5.33 -15.96 22.09
N THR A 59 6.60 -16.32 22.24
CA THR A 59 7.66 -15.36 22.54
C THR A 59 7.80 -14.30 21.46
N LEU A 60 7.71 -14.70 20.18
CA LEU A 60 7.75 -13.73 19.07
C LEU A 60 6.53 -12.81 19.07
N ASP A 61 5.33 -13.34 19.35
CA ASP A 61 4.10 -12.53 19.47
C ASP A 61 4.24 -11.49 20.62
N GLU A 62 4.85 -11.87 21.74
CA GLU A 62 5.13 -10.96 22.86
C GLU A 62 6.15 -9.89 22.47
N SER A 63 7.27 -10.28 21.85
CA SER A 63 8.28 -9.33 21.37
C SER A 63 7.70 -8.35 20.33
N ILE A 64 6.82 -8.80 19.43
CA ILE A 64 6.14 -7.92 18.47
C ILE A 64 5.29 -6.89 19.21
N LYS A 65 4.51 -7.28 20.23
CA LYS A 65 3.68 -6.35 21.01
C LYS A 65 4.51 -5.32 21.77
N GLU A 66 5.64 -5.73 22.34
CA GLU A 66 6.56 -4.82 23.02
C GLU A 66 7.14 -3.79 22.04
N LEU A 67 7.56 -4.25 20.86
CA LEU A 67 8.07 -3.37 19.80
C LEU A 67 6.98 -2.44 19.24
N ASP A 68 5.76 -2.92 19.05
CA ASP A 68 4.64 -2.09 18.59
C ASP A 68 4.33 -0.98 19.60
N LYS A 69 4.42 -1.28 20.91
CA LYS A 69 4.28 -0.27 21.96
C LYS A 69 5.42 0.75 21.92
N GLU A 70 6.67 0.29 21.80
CA GLU A 70 7.83 1.17 21.69
C GLU A 70 7.75 2.07 20.44
N ILE A 71 7.29 1.54 19.31
CA ILE A 71 7.05 2.32 18.08
C ILE A 71 5.99 3.38 18.35
N ALA A 72 4.85 3.02 18.93
CA ALA A 72 3.79 3.96 19.25
C ALA A 72 4.29 5.09 20.17
N ASP A 73 5.08 4.76 21.19
CA ASP A 73 5.66 5.72 22.13
C ASP A 73 6.65 6.68 21.45
N ARG A 74 7.51 6.17 20.56
CA ARG A 74 8.43 6.99 19.75
C ARG A 74 7.74 7.86 18.71
N MET A 75 6.57 7.44 18.25
CA MET A 75 5.81 8.16 17.22
C MET A 75 4.93 9.28 17.78
N ARG A 76 4.70 9.33 19.11
CA ARG A 76 3.90 10.40 19.76
C ARG A 76 4.27 11.83 19.34
N PRO A 77 5.55 12.21 19.21
CA PRO A 77 5.91 13.57 18.77
C PRO A 77 5.47 13.90 17.33
N PHE A 78 5.11 12.88 16.54
CA PHE A 78 4.74 12.99 15.13
C PHE A 78 3.26 12.70 14.88
N GLU A 79 2.41 12.71 15.92
CA GLU A 79 1.00 12.36 15.81
C GLU A 79 0.25 13.21 14.77
N GLU A 80 0.50 14.52 14.74
CA GLU A 80 -0.05 15.44 13.71
C GLU A 80 0.30 14.96 12.29
N ALA A 81 1.56 14.58 12.07
CA ALA A 81 2.01 14.10 10.77
C ALA A 81 1.40 12.74 10.41
N LEU A 82 1.22 11.85 11.40
CA LEU A 82 0.57 10.55 11.21
C LEU A 82 -0.89 10.72 10.79
N GLU A 83 -1.66 11.54 11.50
CA GLU A 83 -3.05 11.82 11.17
C GLU A 83 -3.19 12.41 9.77
N LEU A 84 -2.32 13.35 9.41
CA LEU A 84 -2.31 13.95 8.08
C LEU A 84 -1.96 12.94 6.98
N LEU A 85 -0.98 12.06 7.19
CA LEU A 85 -0.64 11.03 6.21
C LEU A 85 -1.71 9.93 6.08
N ASP A 86 -2.41 9.61 7.17
CA ASP A 86 -3.53 8.64 7.19
C ASP A 86 -4.72 9.10 6.34
N THR A 87 -4.84 10.40 6.05
CA THR A 87 -5.87 10.93 5.13
C THR A 87 -5.67 10.50 3.67
N ILE A 88 -4.47 10.02 3.29
CA ILE A 88 -4.20 9.59 1.92
C ILE A 88 -4.86 8.22 1.67
N PRO A 89 -5.71 8.06 0.64
CA PRO A 89 -6.27 6.77 0.26
C PRO A 89 -5.21 5.66 0.13
N GLY A 90 -5.33 4.62 0.96
CA GLY A 90 -4.45 3.47 0.97
C GLY A 90 -3.22 3.58 1.88
N VAL A 91 -2.94 4.75 2.44
CA VAL A 91 -2.03 4.89 3.59
C VAL A 91 -2.86 4.65 4.84
N ASN A 92 -2.35 3.79 5.73
CA ASN A 92 -2.90 3.62 7.06
C ASN A 92 -1.86 4.08 8.09
N ARG A 93 -2.24 4.16 9.37
CA ARG A 93 -1.30 4.50 10.47
C ARG A 93 0.05 3.78 10.39
N ARG A 94 0.07 2.46 10.20
CA ARG A 94 1.33 1.69 10.11
C ARG A 94 2.19 2.11 8.92
N ASN A 95 1.58 2.33 7.75
CA ASN A 95 2.30 2.80 6.57
C ASN A 95 2.78 4.25 6.78
N ALA A 96 2.03 5.09 7.49
CA ALA A 96 2.45 6.44 7.85
C ALA A 96 3.66 6.43 8.81
N GLU A 97 3.64 5.57 9.83
CA GLU A 97 4.78 5.32 10.73
C GLU A 97 6.03 4.91 9.96
N GLU A 98 5.89 3.98 9.01
CA GLU A 98 6.99 3.54 8.14
C GLU A 98 7.49 4.67 7.23
N ILE A 99 6.61 5.50 6.68
CA ILE A 99 7.02 6.66 5.89
C ILE A 99 7.81 7.63 6.77
N ILE A 100 7.29 8.01 7.94
CA ILE A 100 7.96 8.94 8.86
C ILE A 100 9.30 8.38 9.33
N ALA A 101 9.40 7.09 9.63
CA ALA A 101 10.65 6.46 10.03
C ALA A 101 11.75 6.59 8.96
N GLU A 102 11.38 6.51 7.68
CA GLU A 102 12.33 6.53 6.57
C GLU A 102 12.69 7.94 6.07
N ILE A 103 11.73 8.88 6.04
CA ILE A 103 11.94 10.22 5.47
C ILE A 103 11.98 11.34 6.51
N GLY A 104 11.48 11.09 7.72
CA GLY A 104 11.25 12.10 8.75
C GLY A 104 10.10 13.06 8.43
N VAL A 105 9.87 14.03 9.31
CA VAL A 105 8.84 15.07 9.12
C VAL A 105 9.41 16.37 8.52
N ASP A 106 10.73 16.58 8.61
CA ASP A 106 11.39 17.76 8.10
C ASP A 106 11.66 17.66 6.58
N MET A 107 10.78 18.28 5.81
CA MET A 107 10.88 18.32 4.35
C MET A 107 11.94 19.31 3.82
N SER A 108 12.59 20.10 4.68
CA SER A 108 13.70 20.98 4.26
C SER A 108 14.94 20.18 3.81
N ARG A 109 15.07 18.93 4.29
CA ARG A 109 16.11 17.97 3.87
C ARG A 109 16.06 17.63 2.38
N PHE A 110 14.92 17.84 1.73
CA PHE A 110 14.73 17.61 0.30
C PHE A 110 14.31 18.91 -0.40
N PRO A 111 15.12 19.45 -1.33
CA PRO A 111 14.80 20.68 -2.03
C PRO A 111 13.44 20.65 -2.75
N SER A 112 13.06 19.48 -3.28
CA SER A 112 11.77 19.26 -3.91
C SER A 112 11.27 17.81 -3.74
N ALA A 113 10.00 17.58 -4.05
CA ALA A 113 9.39 16.25 -4.02
C ALA A 113 10.09 15.28 -5.01
N GLU A 114 10.59 15.80 -6.12
CA GLU A 114 11.36 15.05 -7.12
C GLU A 114 12.68 14.54 -6.53
N HIS A 115 13.36 15.34 -5.71
CA HIS A 115 14.59 14.92 -5.02
C HIS A 115 14.30 13.76 -4.06
N LEU A 116 13.22 13.86 -3.28
CA LEU A 116 12.77 12.76 -2.42
C LEU A 116 12.45 11.50 -3.24
N SER A 117 11.76 11.64 -4.36
CA SER A 117 11.40 10.51 -5.23
C SER A 117 12.61 9.85 -5.90
N SER A 118 13.64 10.64 -6.21
CA SER A 118 14.91 10.16 -6.75
C SER A 118 15.68 9.40 -5.68
N TRP A 119 15.78 9.97 -4.47
CA TRP A 119 16.43 9.35 -3.31
C TRP A 119 15.75 8.04 -2.89
N SER A 120 14.42 7.99 -2.85
CA SER A 120 13.68 6.78 -2.48
C SER A 120 13.71 5.69 -3.55
N GLY A 121 14.21 5.98 -4.76
CA GLY A 121 14.13 5.07 -5.89
C GLY A 121 12.68 4.85 -6.34
N MET A 122 11.83 5.87 -6.26
CA MET A 122 10.48 5.87 -6.85
C MET A 122 10.42 6.61 -8.19
N ALA A 123 11.51 7.28 -8.59
CA ALA A 123 11.67 7.86 -9.92
C ALA A 123 12.30 6.88 -10.92
N PRO A 124 11.93 6.93 -12.22
CA PRO A 124 12.65 6.20 -13.27
C PRO A 124 14.12 6.64 -13.32
N GLY A 125 15.04 5.69 -13.49
CA GLY A 125 16.45 6.01 -13.62
C GLY A 125 16.76 6.78 -14.90
N HIS A 126 17.65 7.75 -14.80
CA HIS A 126 18.24 8.41 -15.96
C HIS A 126 19.37 7.53 -16.53
N ASN A 127 19.18 7.04 -17.76
CA ASN A 127 20.14 6.20 -18.49
C ASN A 127 20.36 6.83 -19.87
N GLU A 128 21.38 7.68 -19.95
CA GLU A 128 21.74 8.40 -21.16
C GLU A 128 23.22 8.20 -21.43
N SER A 129 23.57 8.00 -22.70
CA SER A 129 24.94 7.88 -23.16
C SER A 129 25.03 8.44 -24.58
N ALA A 130 26.00 9.33 -24.84
CA ALA A 130 26.18 9.96 -26.14
C ALA A 130 24.87 10.54 -26.73
N ASP A 131 24.18 11.38 -25.94
CA ASP A 131 22.89 12.03 -26.27
C ASP A 131 21.74 11.09 -26.67
N LYS A 132 21.88 9.80 -26.39
CA LYS A 132 20.83 8.81 -26.60
C LYS A 132 20.25 8.37 -25.26
N ARG A 133 18.97 8.69 -25.08
CA ARG A 133 18.18 8.22 -23.94
C ARG A 133 17.82 6.74 -24.11
N LYS A 134 18.37 5.89 -23.25
CA LYS A 134 18.09 4.45 -23.19
C LYS A 134 16.95 4.16 -22.21
N SER A 135 16.44 2.93 -22.24
CA SER A 135 15.46 2.46 -21.26
C SER A 135 16.02 2.56 -19.84
N GLY A 136 15.30 3.28 -18.98
CA GLY A 136 15.65 3.48 -17.58
C GLY A 136 14.90 2.52 -16.67
N LYS A 137 15.64 1.72 -15.89
CA LYS A 137 15.07 1.00 -14.74
C LYS A 137 15.07 1.93 -13.54
N THR A 138 14.12 1.73 -12.64
CA THR A 138 14.14 2.36 -11.31
C THR A 138 15.46 2.00 -10.61
N ARG A 139 16.14 2.99 -10.02
CA ARG A 139 17.43 2.78 -9.35
C ARG A 139 17.25 2.05 -8.02
N LYS A 140 18.36 1.58 -7.44
CA LYS A 140 18.37 1.15 -6.03
C LYS A 140 18.07 2.38 -5.18
N GLY A 141 17.11 2.25 -4.29
CA GLY A 141 16.69 3.27 -3.33
C GLY A 141 16.29 2.59 -2.03
N ASN A 142 15.54 3.30 -1.21
CA ASN A 142 15.07 2.77 0.07
C ASN A 142 14.07 1.62 -0.14
N GLN A 143 14.47 0.39 0.20
CA GLN A 143 13.66 -0.80 -0.04
C GLN A 143 12.42 -0.88 0.87
N HIS A 144 12.54 -0.43 2.12
CA HIS A 144 11.44 -0.42 3.08
C HIS A 144 10.38 0.57 2.62
N LEU A 145 10.75 1.84 2.43
CA LEU A 145 9.85 2.88 1.93
C LEU A 145 9.18 2.49 0.61
N ARG A 146 9.93 1.93 -0.34
CA ARG A 146 9.36 1.46 -1.61
C ARG A 146 8.32 0.36 -1.41
N THR A 147 8.56 -0.56 -0.50
CA THR A 147 7.61 -1.64 -0.18
C THR A 147 6.34 -1.06 0.43
N THR A 148 6.46 -0.17 1.41
CA THR A 148 5.35 0.54 2.05
C THR A 148 4.50 1.31 1.04
N LEU A 149 5.14 2.07 0.14
CA LEU A 149 4.44 2.85 -0.89
C LEU A 149 3.72 1.95 -1.92
N VAL A 150 4.34 0.82 -2.31
CA VAL A 150 3.72 -0.14 -3.24
C VAL A 150 2.53 -0.85 -2.58
N GLN A 151 2.62 -1.19 -1.29
CA GLN A 151 1.48 -1.74 -0.54
C GLN A 151 0.38 -0.70 -0.39
N SER A 152 0.73 0.54 -0.05
CA SER A 152 -0.23 1.65 0.05
C SER A 152 -0.95 1.88 -1.28
N ALA A 153 -0.22 1.87 -2.40
CA ALA A 153 -0.79 1.97 -3.74
C ALA A 153 -1.75 0.82 -4.09
N ARG A 154 -1.42 -0.41 -3.68
CA ARG A 154 -2.31 -1.58 -3.89
C ARG A 154 -3.57 -1.48 -3.01
N SER A 155 -3.45 -0.97 -1.79
CA SER A 155 -4.59 -0.69 -0.92
C SER A 155 -5.46 0.41 -1.50
N ALA A 156 -4.86 1.52 -1.96
CA ALA A 156 -5.55 2.62 -2.64
C ALA A 156 -6.34 2.13 -3.86
N ALA A 157 -5.77 1.21 -4.66
CA ALA A 157 -6.41 0.66 -5.84
C ALA A 157 -7.71 -0.13 -5.54
N ARG A 158 -7.85 -0.67 -4.32
CA ARG A 158 -9.06 -1.39 -3.87
C ARG A 158 -10.17 -0.45 -3.40
N GLN A 159 -9.85 0.80 -3.08
CA GLN A 159 -10.86 1.79 -2.72
C GLN A 159 -11.67 2.22 -3.95
N LYS A 160 -12.94 2.55 -3.73
CA LYS A 160 -13.86 3.03 -4.76
C LYS A 160 -13.84 4.55 -4.78
N ASP A 161 -14.10 5.12 -5.95
CA ASP A 161 -14.37 6.55 -6.15
C ASP A 161 -13.23 7.54 -5.78
N THR A 162 -11.99 7.06 -5.67
CA THR A 162 -10.79 7.90 -5.40
C THR A 162 -9.93 8.18 -6.63
N TYR A 163 -9.20 9.29 -6.63
CA TYR A 163 -8.23 9.68 -7.65
C TYR A 163 -7.10 8.65 -7.80
N LEU A 164 -6.56 8.15 -6.67
CA LEU A 164 -5.46 7.18 -6.71
C LEU A 164 -5.92 5.83 -7.29
N ALA A 165 -7.16 5.41 -7.03
CA ALA A 165 -7.72 4.22 -7.64
C ALA A 165 -7.95 4.38 -9.15
N SER A 166 -8.48 5.52 -9.60
CA SER A 166 -8.65 5.80 -11.03
C SER A 166 -7.30 5.88 -11.76
N GLN A 167 -6.29 6.50 -11.13
CA GLN A 167 -4.91 6.52 -11.63
C GLN A 167 -4.34 5.10 -11.78
N TYR A 168 -4.50 4.26 -10.76
CA TYR A 168 -4.05 2.87 -10.79
C TYR A 168 -4.66 2.11 -11.97
N ARG A 169 -5.99 2.14 -12.11
CA ARG A 169 -6.73 1.41 -13.15
C ARG A 169 -6.28 1.82 -14.55
N ARG A 170 -6.12 3.13 -14.79
CA ARG A 170 -5.67 3.69 -16.08
C ARG A 170 -4.23 3.31 -16.45
N ILE A 171 -3.35 3.14 -15.47
CA ILE A 171 -1.97 2.70 -15.73
C ILE A 171 -1.93 1.17 -15.88
N CYS A 172 -2.69 0.46 -15.03
CA CYS A 172 -2.74 -1.00 -15.02
C CYS A 172 -3.23 -1.55 -16.36
N SER A 173 -4.28 -0.95 -16.95
CA SER A 173 -4.81 -1.37 -18.26
C SER A 173 -3.79 -1.28 -19.40
N ARG A 174 -2.79 -0.40 -19.31
CA ARG A 174 -1.79 -0.18 -20.37
C ARG A 174 -0.43 -0.82 -20.08
N ARG A 175 -0.08 -0.97 -18.80
CA ARG A 175 1.29 -1.29 -18.37
C ARG A 175 1.38 -2.42 -17.34
N GLY A 176 0.25 -2.99 -16.93
CA GLY A 176 0.19 -4.04 -15.93
C GLY A 176 0.23 -3.55 -14.48
N SER A 177 -0.18 -4.43 -13.58
CA SER A 177 -0.42 -4.15 -12.15
C SER A 177 0.81 -3.66 -11.40
N ASN A 178 1.98 -4.27 -11.65
CA ASN A 178 3.22 -3.92 -10.95
C ASN A 178 3.71 -2.51 -11.32
N ARG A 179 3.63 -2.13 -12.60
CA ARG A 179 4.00 -0.78 -13.04
C ARG A 179 3.02 0.27 -12.54
N ALA A 180 1.72 -0.07 -12.47
CA ALA A 180 0.71 0.78 -11.87
C ALA A 180 0.95 1.03 -10.38
N ALA A 181 1.28 -0.02 -9.61
CA ALA A 181 1.55 0.10 -8.18
C ALA A 181 2.76 1.01 -7.90
N VAL A 182 3.83 0.89 -8.68
CA VAL A 182 5.01 1.79 -8.54
C VAL A 182 4.66 3.23 -8.89
N ALA A 183 3.90 3.46 -9.96
CA ALA A 183 3.52 4.83 -10.38
C ALA A 183 2.59 5.51 -9.36
N VAL A 184 1.61 4.77 -8.82
CA VAL A 184 0.73 5.29 -7.76
C VAL A 184 1.51 5.47 -6.45
N GLY A 185 2.42 4.56 -6.11
CA GLY A 185 3.32 4.73 -4.96
C GLY A 185 4.19 5.98 -5.08
N HIS A 186 4.65 6.32 -6.30
CA HIS A 186 5.34 7.58 -6.56
C HIS A 186 4.42 8.77 -6.30
N SER A 187 3.17 8.73 -6.78
CA SER A 187 2.18 9.78 -6.47
C SER A 187 1.93 9.93 -4.97
N ILE A 188 1.80 8.83 -4.22
CA ILE A 188 1.63 8.84 -2.75
C ILE A 188 2.83 9.52 -2.09
N LEU A 189 4.05 9.24 -2.52
CA LEU A 189 5.26 9.87 -1.97
C LEU A 189 5.30 11.38 -2.22
N ILE A 190 4.89 11.82 -3.41
CA ILE A 190 4.81 13.26 -3.75
C ILE A 190 3.72 13.94 -2.89
N ILE A 191 2.56 13.29 -2.72
CA ILE A 191 1.50 13.77 -1.85
C ILE A 191 2.02 13.89 -0.41
N ALA A 192 2.66 12.84 0.12
CA ALA A 192 3.24 12.84 1.47
C ALA A 192 4.24 13.99 1.67
N TYR A 193 5.13 14.26 0.71
CA TYR A 193 6.04 15.41 0.75
C TYR A 193 5.28 16.74 0.92
N HIS A 194 4.22 16.95 0.14
CA HIS A 194 3.46 18.20 0.21
C HIS A 194 2.61 18.31 1.48
N ILE A 195 2.04 17.19 1.96
CA ILE A 195 1.30 17.14 3.21
C ILE A 195 2.21 17.49 4.39
N LEU A 196 3.39 16.87 4.48
CA LEU A 196 4.35 17.15 5.55
C LEU A 196 4.90 18.58 5.47
N LYS A 197 5.16 19.10 4.26
CA LYS A 197 5.67 20.47 4.07
C LYS A 197 4.63 21.54 4.37
N LYS A 198 3.36 21.32 4.02
CA LYS A 198 2.27 22.31 4.16
C LYS A 198 1.43 22.13 5.42
N LYS A 199 1.55 21.00 6.11
CA LYS A 199 0.70 20.59 7.24
C LYS A 199 -0.80 20.66 6.92
N GLN A 200 -1.18 20.11 5.76
CA GLN A 200 -2.56 20.12 5.29
C GLN A 200 -3.00 18.70 4.93
N PRO A 201 -4.26 18.33 5.20
CA PRO A 201 -4.75 17.00 4.90
C PRO A 201 -4.82 16.77 3.38
N TYR A 202 -4.87 15.51 2.98
CA TYR A 202 -5.10 15.13 1.60
C TYR A 202 -6.47 15.63 1.12
N ILE A 203 -6.48 16.27 -0.05
CA ILE A 203 -7.71 16.68 -0.74
C ILE A 203 -7.96 15.71 -1.87
N GLU A 204 -9.08 14.99 -1.80
CA GLU A 204 -9.49 14.04 -2.82
C GLU A 204 -9.99 14.78 -4.07
N LEU A 205 -9.49 14.38 -5.24
CA LEU A 205 -9.87 14.95 -6.54
C LEU A 205 -11.03 14.19 -7.20
N GLY A 206 -11.32 12.99 -6.70
CA GLY A 206 -12.40 12.13 -7.16
C GLY A 206 -12.01 11.24 -8.35
N ALA A 207 -12.81 10.19 -8.59
CA ALA A 207 -12.56 9.24 -9.67
C ALA A 207 -12.65 9.87 -11.07
N ASN A 208 -13.50 10.87 -11.26
CA ASN A 208 -13.78 11.50 -12.57
C ASN A 208 -12.72 12.52 -13.00
N TYR A 209 -11.72 12.80 -12.16
CA TYR A 209 -10.69 13.80 -12.42
C TYR A 209 -9.99 13.61 -13.79
N PHE A 210 -9.63 12.37 -14.14
CA PHE A 210 -8.96 12.09 -15.41
C PHE A 210 -9.89 12.25 -16.62
N GLU A 211 -11.19 12.00 -16.45
CA GLU A 211 -12.18 12.17 -17.51
C GLU A 211 -12.45 13.66 -17.77
N GLN A 212 -12.69 14.43 -16.71
CA GLN A 212 -12.86 15.88 -16.77
C GLN A 212 -11.63 16.54 -17.41
N ARG A 213 -10.43 16.21 -16.91
CA ARG A 213 -9.17 16.73 -17.48
C ARG A 213 -8.98 16.38 -18.95
N SER A 214 -9.42 15.19 -19.38
CA SER A 214 -9.35 14.80 -20.79
C SER A 214 -10.33 15.60 -21.65
N LYS A 215 -11.55 15.85 -21.15
CA LYS A 215 -12.55 16.70 -21.80
C LYS A 215 -12.03 18.13 -21.95
N ASP A 216 -11.53 18.73 -20.88
CA ASP A 216 -10.98 20.10 -20.90
C ASP A 216 -9.82 20.23 -21.89
N ALA A 217 -8.93 19.25 -21.91
CA ALA A 217 -7.81 19.21 -22.86
C ALA A 217 -8.27 18.99 -24.32
N ALA A 218 -9.38 18.30 -24.55
CA ALA A 218 -9.97 18.15 -25.88
C ALA A 218 -10.63 19.46 -26.33
N ILE A 219 -11.39 20.11 -25.46
CA ILE A 219 -12.01 21.42 -25.70
C ILE A 219 -10.91 22.45 -26.04
N LYS A 220 -9.86 22.55 -25.22
CA LYS A 220 -8.74 23.48 -25.47
C LYS A 220 -8.06 23.24 -26.81
N ARG A 221 -7.86 21.97 -27.20
CA ARG A 221 -7.28 21.62 -28.51
C ARG A 221 -8.22 21.99 -29.67
N ALA A 222 -9.51 21.74 -29.54
CA ALA A 222 -10.50 22.10 -30.54
C ALA A 222 -10.57 23.63 -30.74
N LEU A 223 -10.58 24.40 -29.65
CA LEU A 223 -10.53 25.86 -29.70
C LEU A 223 -9.27 26.37 -30.40
N GLN A 224 -8.10 25.79 -30.08
CA GLN A 224 -6.85 26.17 -30.73
C GLN A 224 -6.87 25.89 -32.24
N LEU A 225 -7.44 24.77 -32.68
CA LEU A 225 -7.55 24.43 -34.10
C LEU A 225 -8.50 25.39 -34.84
N LEU A 226 -9.62 25.76 -34.22
CA LEU A 226 -10.59 26.67 -34.81
C LEU A 226 -10.05 28.11 -34.90
N GLN A 227 -9.34 28.57 -33.86
CA GLN A 227 -8.60 29.84 -33.90
C GLN A 227 -7.53 29.85 -34.99
N ASN A 228 -6.77 28.77 -35.14
CA ASN A 228 -5.75 28.65 -36.20
C ASN A 228 -6.37 28.62 -37.61
N ALA A 229 -7.64 28.21 -37.74
CA ALA A 229 -8.41 28.26 -38.98
C ALA A 229 -9.08 29.62 -39.23
N GLY A 230 -8.86 30.62 -38.36
CA GLY A 230 -9.43 31.96 -38.49
C GLY A 230 -10.89 32.07 -38.03
N ILE A 231 -11.40 31.09 -37.29
CA ILE A 231 -12.78 31.07 -36.79
C ILE A 231 -12.77 31.59 -35.34
N GLU A 232 -13.42 32.72 -35.11
CA GLU A 232 -13.61 33.29 -33.78
C GLU A 232 -14.83 32.65 -33.12
N ILE A 233 -14.65 32.07 -31.92
CA ILE A 233 -15.70 31.30 -31.23
C ILE A 233 -15.98 31.95 -29.88
N ASN A 234 -17.22 32.40 -29.70
CA ASN A 234 -17.77 32.75 -28.40
C ASN A 234 -18.41 31.52 -27.77
N LEU A 235 -17.85 31.07 -26.65
CA LEU A 235 -18.42 29.98 -25.86
C LEU A 235 -19.46 30.56 -24.90
N GLU A 236 -20.73 30.24 -25.13
CA GLU A 236 -21.77 30.40 -24.12
C GLU A 236 -21.89 29.10 -23.32
N ASN A 237 -21.77 29.18 -21.99
CA ASN A 237 -22.05 28.05 -21.12
C ASN A 237 -23.56 27.79 -21.13
N ILE A 238 -24.00 26.81 -21.91
CA ILE A 238 -25.36 26.29 -21.80
C ILE A 238 -25.38 25.41 -20.55
N VAL A 239 -25.86 25.97 -19.44
CA VAL A 239 -26.12 25.22 -18.21
C VAL A 239 -27.33 24.32 -18.47
N ALA A 240 -27.12 23.00 -18.40
CA ALA A 240 -28.17 21.99 -18.37
C ALA A 240 -28.22 21.36 -16.98
#